data_AF-A0A9D6Y3U4-F1
#
_entry.id   AF-A0A9D6Y3U4-F1
#
_cell.length_a   1.000
_cell.length_b   1.000
_cell.length_c   1.000
_cell.angle_alpha   90.00
_cell.angle_beta   90.00
_cell.angle_gamma   90.00
#
_symmetry.space_group_name_H-M   'P 1'
#
loop_
_entity.id
_entity.type
_entity.pdbx_description
1 polymer ?
#
loop_
_entity_poly.entity_id
_entity_poly.type
_entity_poly.pdbx_seq_one_letter_code
_entity_poly.pdbx_strand_id
1 'polypeptide(L)'
;TYYMQLMYEAGLKQWSDAIGVHVNITNNPPDDWVGKCTKNCDKGFKDHPSFFFKRFTQIQEKKVAADDAAKPIWLTEFGWPSIENVMPAPVKGWEYAAHNSEADQATYLTRAFEMLKTDYTYVKGAFVWNLNYNLGPDQEVTAWAIVRPDWTQRPAYKALAAMKK
;
A
#
# COMPACT_ATOMS: atom_id res chain seq x y z
N THR A 1 11.08 -5.81 -10.66
CA THR A 1 12.15 -6.24 -9.74
C THR A 1 13.53 -6.29 -10.40
N TYR A 2 13.63 -6.20 -11.74
CA TYR A 2 14.92 -6.10 -12.44
C TYR A 2 15.77 -4.89 -11.99
N TYR A 3 15.15 -3.72 -11.81
CA TYR A 3 15.81 -2.54 -11.24
C TYR A 3 16.53 -2.83 -9.91
N MET A 4 15.88 -3.54 -8.98
CA MET A 4 16.49 -3.90 -7.68
C MET A 4 17.70 -4.82 -7.85
N GLN A 5 17.66 -5.73 -8.81
CA GLN A 5 18.78 -6.60 -9.11
C GLN A 5 19.98 -5.80 -9.61
N LEU A 6 19.77 -4.86 -10.54
CA LEU A 6 20.84 -3.96 -11.02
C LEU A 6 21.45 -3.13 -9.88
N MET A 7 20.63 -2.66 -8.93
CA MET A 7 21.15 -1.93 -7.76
C MET A 7 22.05 -2.83 -6.90
N TYR A 8 21.68 -4.09 -6.68
CA TYR A 8 22.52 -5.05 -5.94
C TYR A 8 23.82 -5.38 -6.67
N GLU A 9 23.76 -5.59 -7.98
CA GLU A 9 24.95 -5.79 -8.84
C GLU A 9 25.89 -4.57 -8.78
N ALA A 10 25.34 -3.37 -8.62
CA ALA A 10 26.10 -2.13 -8.42
C ALA A 10 26.56 -1.89 -6.97
N GLY A 11 26.36 -2.83 -6.05
CA GLY A 11 26.89 -2.76 -4.68
C GLY A 11 25.95 -2.16 -3.64
N LEU A 12 24.63 -2.05 -3.89
CA LEU A 12 23.63 -1.53 -2.94
C LEU A 12 23.76 -2.13 -1.52
N LYS A 13 24.17 -3.39 -1.41
CA LYS A 13 24.39 -4.06 -0.12
C LYS A 13 25.41 -3.34 0.76
N GLN A 14 26.40 -2.65 0.20
CA GLN A 14 27.42 -1.96 1.00
C GLN A 14 26.96 -0.57 1.49
N TRP A 15 25.91 -0.03 0.88
CA TRP A 15 25.55 1.39 1.00
C TRP A 15 24.14 1.63 1.55
N SER A 16 23.47 0.57 2.04
CA SER A 16 22.12 0.67 2.59
C SER A 16 22.02 -0.01 3.95
N ASP A 17 21.24 0.59 4.85
CA ASP A 17 20.84 -0.03 6.12
C ASP A 17 19.45 -0.66 6.03
N ALA A 18 18.61 -0.15 5.13
CA ALA A 18 17.24 -0.60 4.89
C ALA A 18 16.87 -0.35 3.42
N ILE A 19 15.87 -1.08 2.93
CA ILE A 19 15.30 -0.87 1.60
C ILE A 19 13.92 -0.22 1.72
N GLY A 20 13.78 1.00 1.22
CA GLY A 20 12.51 1.72 1.10
C GLY A 20 11.70 1.24 -0.11
N VAL A 21 10.40 1.03 0.08
CA VAL A 21 9.47 0.56 -0.97
C VAL A 21 8.17 1.34 -0.90
N HIS A 22 7.70 1.84 -2.05
CA HIS A 22 6.35 2.37 -2.19
C HIS A 22 5.47 1.25 -2.71
N VAL A 23 4.44 0.92 -1.96
CA VAL A 23 3.46 -0.09 -2.34
C VAL A 23 2.20 0.67 -2.76
N ASN A 24 2.16 1.04 -4.03
CA ASN A 24 0.97 1.66 -4.62
C ASN A 24 -0.02 0.54 -4.98
N ILE A 25 -1.17 0.55 -4.30
CA ILE A 25 -2.15 -0.53 -4.40
C ILE A 25 -3.38 0.01 -5.10
N THR A 26 -3.99 -0.82 -5.95
CA THR A 26 -5.19 -0.45 -6.68
C THR A 26 -6.45 -0.79 -5.86
N ASN A 27 -7.29 -1.69 -6.38
CA ASN A 27 -8.58 -2.06 -5.80
C ASN A 27 -8.58 -3.45 -5.12
N ASN A 28 -7.39 -3.98 -4.81
CA ASN A 28 -7.23 -5.35 -4.31
C ASN A 28 -7.08 -5.39 -2.79
N PRO A 29 -7.80 -6.28 -2.08
CA PRO A 29 -7.53 -6.59 -0.66
C PRO A 29 -6.06 -6.97 -0.39
N PRO A 30 -5.52 -6.74 0.82
CA PRO A 30 -4.12 -7.05 1.15
C PRO A 30 -3.80 -8.56 1.08
N ASP A 31 -4.78 -9.41 1.37
CA ASP A 31 -4.64 -10.88 1.33
C ASP A 31 -4.68 -11.47 -0.08
N ASP A 32 -5.10 -10.69 -1.08
CA ASP A 32 -5.19 -11.11 -2.48
C ASP A 32 -3.83 -11.13 -3.17
N TRP A 33 -3.75 -11.85 -4.29
CA TRP A 33 -2.55 -11.97 -5.11
C TRP A 33 -2.93 -12.30 -6.55
N VAL A 34 -1.94 -12.36 -7.46
CA VAL A 34 -2.16 -12.87 -8.82
C VAL A 34 -2.75 -14.28 -8.75
N GLY A 35 -3.89 -14.48 -9.41
CA GLY A 35 -4.65 -15.73 -9.39
C GLY A 35 -5.61 -15.91 -8.21
N LYS A 36 -5.66 -14.97 -7.26
CA LYS A 36 -6.62 -14.96 -6.14
C LYS A 36 -7.34 -13.62 -6.06
N CYS A 37 -8.66 -13.65 -6.24
CA CYS A 37 -9.50 -12.47 -6.09
C CYS A 37 -10.65 -12.74 -5.12
N THR A 38 -10.79 -11.88 -4.11
CA THR A 38 -11.88 -11.93 -3.13
C THR A 38 -12.78 -10.70 -3.18
N LYS A 39 -12.34 -9.60 -3.80
CA LYS A 39 -13.17 -8.41 -4.05
C LYS A 39 -12.82 -7.74 -5.39
N ASN A 40 -13.79 -7.04 -5.99
CA ASN A 40 -13.59 -6.25 -7.20
C ASN A 40 -13.08 -7.09 -8.39
N CYS A 41 -13.55 -8.34 -8.50
CA CYS A 41 -13.02 -9.33 -9.45
C CYS A 41 -13.38 -9.02 -10.91
N ASP A 42 -14.44 -8.24 -11.13
CA ASP A 42 -14.85 -7.70 -12.42
C ASP A 42 -14.18 -6.35 -12.76
N LYS A 43 -13.34 -5.80 -11.87
CA LYS A 43 -12.82 -4.42 -11.95
C LYS A 43 -11.35 -4.28 -12.38
N GLY A 44 -10.82 -5.23 -13.14
CA GLY A 44 -9.42 -5.21 -13.63
C GLY A 44 -8.37 -5.20 -12.51
N PHE A 45 -7.10 -4.97 -12.87
CA PHE A 45 -5.95 -4.93 -11.95
C PHE A 45 -5.70 -6.24 -11.19
N LYS A 46 -5.88 -7.39 -11.86
CA LYS A 46 -5.76 -8.74 -11.25
C LYS A 46 -4.61 -9.58 -11.81
N ASP A 47 -4.04 -9.15 -12.92
CA ASP A 47 -3.15 -9.91 -13.80
C ASP A 47 -1.67 -9.62 -13.59
N HIS A 48 -1.32 -8.56 -12.86
CA HIS A 48 0.07 -8.21 -12.60
C HIS A 48 0.35 -7.93 -11.11
N PRO A 49 1.46 -8.43 -10.54
CA PRO A 49 1.76 -8.26 -9.12
C PRO A 49 1.89 -6.80 -8.64
N SER A 50 2.15 -5.84 -9.54
CA SER A 50 2.26 -4.41 -9.16
C SER A 50 0.96 -3.81 -8.62
N PHE A 51 -0.16 -4.51 -8.77
CA PHE A 51 -1.47 -4.05 -8.29
C PHE A 51 -1.81 -4.52 -6.87
N PHE A 52 -0.93 -5.28 -6.22
CA PHE A 52 -1.21 -5.95 -4.96
C PHE A 52 -0.28 -5.48 -3.84
N PHE A 53 -0.82 -5.43 -2.62
CA PHE A 53 -0.07 -5.08 -1.41
C PHE A 53 1.20 -5.90 -1.24
N LYS A 54 1.11 -7.22 -1.44
CA LYS A 54 2.24 -8.14 -1.25
C LYS A 54 3.35 -7.98 -2.30
N ARG A 55 3.31 -6.99 -3.20
CA ARG A 55 4.38 -6.74 -4.18
C ARG A 55 5.75 -6.56 -3.53
N PHE A 56 5.80 -6.03 -2.30
CA PHE A 56 7.06 -5.88 -1.56
C PHE A 56 7.76 -7.22 -1.27
N THR A 57 7.05 -8.36 -1.25
CA THR A 57 7.70 -9.67 -1.03
C THR A 57 8.67 -10.01 -2.16
N GLN A 58 8.40 -9.55 -3.37
CA GLN A 58 9.31 -9.72 -4.50
C GLN A 58 10.56 -8.84 -4.40
N ILE A 59 10.54 -7.79 -3.56
CA ILE A 59 11.75 -7.06 -3.17
C ILE A 59 12.55 -7.92 -2.20
N GLN A 60 11.90 -8.51 -1.19
CA GLN A 60 12.58 -9.41 -0.25
C GLN A 60 13.24 -10.61 -0.96
N GLU A 61 12.60 -11.19 -1.98
CA GLU A 61 13.20 -12.23 -2.83
C GLU A 61 14.54 -11.77 -3.45
N LYS A 62 14.61 -10.52 -3.95
CA LYS A 62 15.85 -9.95 -4.49
C LYS A 62 16.89 -9.67 -3.41
N LYS A 63 16.46 -9.26 -2.21
CA LYS A 63 17.38 -9.11 -1.07
C LYS A 63 17.99 -10.45 -0.66
N VAL A 64 17.18 -11.51 -0.61
CA VAL A 64 17.65 -12.87 -0.29
C VAL A 64 18.63 -13.36 -1.35
N ALA A 65 18.33 -13.20 -2.63
CA ALA A 65 19.23 -13.59 -3.72
C ALA A 65 20.57 -12.84 -3.73
N ALA A 66 20.65 -11.67 -3.08
CA ALA A 66 21.86 -10.86 -2.94
C ALA A 66 22.55 -11.02 -1.56
N ASP A 67 22.20 -12.06 -0.79
CA ASP A 67 22.68 -12.30 0.58
C ASP A 67 22.43 -11.12 1.54
N ASP A 68 21.36 -10.36 1.33
CA ASP A 68 20.99 -9.14 2.08
C ASP A 68 19.64 -9.30 2.80
N ALA A 69 19.27 -10.55 3.11
CA ALA A 69 17.99 -10.87 3.74
C ALA A 69 17.79 -10.20 5.10
N ALA A 70 18.87 -9.99 5.86
CA ALA A 70 18.85 -9.48 7.22
C ALA A 70 18.46 -8.01 7.34
N LYS A 71 18.69 -7.20 6.31
CA LYS A 71 18.32 -5.78 6.35
C LYS A 71 16.81 -5.59 6.32
N PRO A 72 16.27 -4.62 7.05
CA PRO A 72 14.84 -4.36 7.04
C PRO A 72 14.34 -3.83 5.69
N ILE A 73 13.05 -4.07 5.42
CA ILE A 73 12.27 -3.31 4.44
C ILE A 73 11.45 -2.26 5.18
N TRP A 74 11.38 -1.05 4.63
CA TRP A 74 10.49 0.01 5.07
C TRP A 74 9.48 0.30 3.96
N LEU A 75 8.19 0.12 4.24
CA LEU A 75 7.13 0.57 3.33
C LEU A 75 6.95 2.07 3.52
N THR A 76 7.74 2.87 2.82
CA THR A 76 7.79 4.32 3.00
C THR A 76 6.52 5.01 2.53
N GLU A 77 5.74 4.36 1.66
CA GLU A 77 4.35 4.70 1.33
C GLU A 77 3.55 3.44 1.04
N PHE A 78 2.35 3.33 1.60
CA PHE A 78 1.32 2.38 1.16
C PHE A 78 -0.08 2.85 1.53
N GLY A 79 -1.11 2.33 0.86
CA GLY A 79 -2.49 2.60 1.22
C GLY A 79 -3.47 2.13 0.18
N TRP A 80 -4.74 2.48 0.38
CA TRP A 80 -5.81 2.24 -0.58
C TRP A 80 -6.60 3.52 -0.79
N PRO A 81 -6.93 3.88 -2.04
CA PRO A 81 -7.80 5.01 -2.28
C PRO A 81 -9.26 4.61 -2.11
N SER A 82 -10.06 5.58 -1.66
CA SER A 82 -11.52 5.53 -1.75
C SER A 82 -12.06 6.94 -1.93
N ILE A 83 -12.90 7.12 -2.95
CA ILE A 83 -13.62 8.39 -3.19
C ILE A 83 -14.92 8.52 -2.37
N GLU A 84 -15.38 7.43 -1.75
CA GLU A 84 -16.65 7.40 -1.04
C GLU A 84 -16.68 8.49 0.05
N ASN A 85 -17.71 9.35 0.02
CA ASN A 85 -17.89 10.51 0.91
C ASN A 85 -16.74 11.54 0.90
N VAL A 86 -15.91 11.54 -0.15
CA VAL A 86 -14.77 12.47 -0.28
C VAL A 86 -14.77 13.18 -1.63
N MET A 87 -15.05 12.48 -2.73
CA MET A 87 -15.02 13.03 -4.08
C MET A 87 -16.25 12.56 -4.87
N PRO A 88 -16.82 13.39 -5.76
CA PRO A 88 -18.02 13.03 -6.53
C PRO A 88 -17.76 12.02 -7.65
N ALA A 89 -16.53 11.95 -8.16
CA ALA A 89 -16.10 11.06 -9.22
C ALA A 89 -14.58 10.81 -9.10
N PRO A 90 -14.06 9.68 -9.62
CA PRO A 90 -12.62 9.46 -9.67
C PRO A 90 -11.95 10.38 -10.70
N VAL A 91 -10.69 10.73 -10.45
CA VAL A 91 -9.84 11.42 -11.42
C VAL A 91 -9.54 10.48 -12.58
N LYS A 92 -9.46 11.01 -13.81
CA LYS A 92 -9.15 10.24 -15.02
C LYS A 92 -7.80 9.51 -14.86
N GLY A 93 -7.78 8.20 -15.14
CA GLY A 93 -6.62 7.32 -14.93
C GLY A 93 -6.50 6.74 -13.51
N TRP A 94 -7.40 7.15 -12.60
CA TRP A 94 -7.49 6.70 -11.22
C TRP A 94 -8.86 6.10 -10.90
N GLU A 95 -9.53 5.55 -11.90
CA GLU A 95 -10.90 5.01 -11.80
C GLU A 95 -11.02 3.93 -10.70
N TYR A 96 -9.92 3.23 -10.40
CA TYR A 96 -9.88 2.22 -9.35
C TYR A 96 -10.12 2.77 -7.94
N ALA A 97 -9.95 4.07 -7.71
CA ALA A 97 -10.31 4.74 -6.46
C ALA A 97 -11.82 4.69 -6.17
N ALA A 98 -12.66 4.44 -7.17
CA ALA A 98 -14.10 4.24 -7.02
C ALA A 98 -14.50 2.81 -6.63
N HIS A 99 -13.57 1.85 -6.65
CA HIS A 99 -13.88 0.43 -6.43
C HIS A 99 -13.85 0.02 -4.95
N ASN A 100 -13.25 0.83 -4.08
CA ASN A 100 -13.19 0.57 -2.65
C ASN A 100 -14.07 1.58 -1.90
N SER A 101 -14.80 1.10 -0.90
CA SER A 101 -15.47 1.95 0.10
C SER A 101 -14.49 2.51 1.13
N GLU A 102 -14.91 3.47 1.96
CA GLU A 102 -14.14 3.93 3.12
C GLU A 102 -13.95 2.79 4.14
N ALA A 103 -14.93 1.88 4.23
CA ALA A 103 -14.86 0.69 5.07
C ALA A 103 -13.81 -0.32 4.57
N ASP A 104 -13.67 -0.47 3.25
CA ASP A 104 -12.61 -1.27 2.64
C ASP A 104 -11.24 -0.66 2.93
N GLN A 105 -11.09 0.65 2.74
CA GLN A 105 -9.86 1.35 3.07
C GLN A 105 -9.45 1.09 4.54
N ALA A 106 -10.40 1.21 5.47
CA ALA A 106 -10.15 0.92 6.88
C ALA A 106 -9.72 -0.53 7.13
N THR A 107 -10.48 -1.49 6.60
CA THR A 107 -10.22 -2.93 6.77
C THR A 107 -8.88 -3.34 6.19
N TYR A 108 -8.54 -2.83 5.00
CA TYR A 108 -7.31 -3.18 4.30
C TYR A 108 -6.09 -2.61 5.00
N LEU A 109 -6.16 -1.38 5.49
CA LEU A 109 -5.07 -0.76 6.24
C LEU A 109 -4.80 -1.51 7.56
N THR A 110 -5.82 -1.83 8.33
CA THR A 110 -5.62 -2.59 9.59
C THR A 110 -5.10 -4.00 9.31
N ARG A 111 -5.67 -4.70 8.32
CA ARG A 111 -5.24 -6.04 7.95
C ARG A 111 -3.80 -6.05 7.42
N ALA A 112 -3.40 -5.05 6.65
CA ALA A 112 -2.02 -4.88 6.21
C ALA A 112 -1.05 -4.78 7.39
N PHE A 113 -1.35 -3.93 8.38
CA PHE A 113 -0.50 -3.82 9.58
C PHE A 113 -0.46 -5.12 10.40
N GLU A 114 -1.56 -5.87 10.50
CA GLU A 114 -1.55 -7.20 11.13
C GLU A 114 -0.60 -8.15 10.40
N MET A 115 -0.71 -8.26 9.07
CA MET A 115 0.16 -9.08 8.25
C MET A 115 1.64 -8.67 8.39
N LEU A 116 1.93 -7.38 8.44
CA LEU A 116 3.30 -6.88 8.66
C LEU A 116 3.84 -7.28 10.03
N LYS A 117 3.00 -7.30 11.06
CA LYS A 117 3.37 -7.69 12.42
C LYS A 117 3.57 -9.21 12.57
N THR A 118 2.79 -10.03 11.87
CA THR A 118 2.79 -11.49 12.03
C THR A 118 3.60 -12.23 10.97
N ASP A 119 3.41 -11.90 9.70
CA ASP A 119 3.84 -12.73 8.57
C ASP A 119 5.09 -12.17 7.90
N TYR A 120 5.30 -10.85 7.98
CA TYR A 120 6.38 -10.13 7.29
C TYR A 120 7.29 -9.40 8.28
N THR A 121 7.79 -10.12 9.28
CA THR A 121 8.59 -9.55 10.39
C THR A 121 9.90 -8.87 9.97
N TYR A 122 10.35 -9.04 8.73
CA TYR A 122 11.47 -8.30 8.13
C TYR A 122 11.10 -6.86 7.72
N VAL A 123 9.81 -6.51 7.69
CA VAL A 123 9.35 -5.14 7.54
C VAL A 123 9.41 -4.45 8.90
N LYS A 124 10.20 -3.38 9.01
CA LYS A 124 10.42 -2.67 10.29
C LYS A 124 9.83 -1.27 10.35
N GLY A 125 9.31 -0.77 9.23
CA GLY A 125 8.59 0.49 9.15
C GLY A 125 7.55 0.43 8.05
N ALA A 126 6.38 1.03 8.29
CA ALA A 126 5.33 1.15 7.30
C ALA A 126 4.54 2.43 7.54
N PHE A 127 4.37 3.23 6.49
CA PHE A 127 3.82 4.58 6.56
C PHE A 127 2.62 4.69 5.63
N VAL A 128 1.45 4.94 6.22
CA VAL A 128 0.20 5.10 5.45
C VAL A 128 0.27 6.40 4.66
N TRP A 129 0.14 6.30 3.34
CA TRP A 129 -0.11 7.42 2.45
C TRP A 129 -1.62 7.58 2.26
N ASN A 130 -2.26 8.59 2.84
CA ASN A 130 -1.68 9.67 3.65
C ASN A 130 -2.62 10.13 4.78
N LEU A 131 -2.15 11.05 5.63
CA LEU A 131 -2.99 11.63 6.68
C LEU A 131 -4.07 12.53 6.10
N ASN A 132 -3.69 13.69 5.55
CA ASN A 132 -4.57 14.83 5.27
C ASN A 132 -4.31 15.54 3.93
N TYR A 133 -3.60 14.90 2.99
CA TYR A 133 -3.23 15.47 1.70
C TYR A 133 -4.44 15.48 0.75
N ASN A 134 -5.37 16.37 1.08
CA ASN A 134 -6.67 16.57 0.46
C ASN A 134 -6.65 17.85 -0.38
N LEU A 135 -6.02 17.78 -1.55
CA LEU A 135 -5.81 18.96 -2.41
C LEU A 135 -7.05 19.41 -3.19
N GLY A 136 -8.15 18.65 -3.13
CA GLY A 136 -9.42 18.98 -3.79
C GLY A 136 -10.07 17.77 -4.46
N PRO A 137 -11.34 17.87 -4.86
CA PRO A 137 -12.10 16.77 -5.47
C PRO A 137 -11.65 16.40 -6.89
N ASP A 138 -10.76 17.19 -7.49
CA ASP A 138 -10.15 16.98 -8.81
C ASP A 138 -8.72 16.41 -8.72
N GLN A 139 -8.18 16.24 -7.50
CA GLN A 139 -6.83 15.75 -7.25
C GLN A 139 -6.90 14.32 -6.70
N GLU A 140 -6.24 13.37 -7.36
CA GLU A 140 -6.31 11.95 -7.02
C GLU A 140 -5.82 11.65 -5.60
N VAL A 141 -4.85 12.45 -5.11
CA VAL A 141 -4.25 12.31 -3.78
C VAL A 141 -5.27 12.42 -2.65
N THR A 142 -6.38 13.11 -2.89
CA THR A 142 -7.47 13.30 -1.93
C THR A 142 -8.14 11.97 -1.58
N ALA A 143 -8.22 11.01 -2.51
CA ALA A 143 -8.83 9.70 -2.25
C ALA A 143 -8.05 8.86 -1.22
N TRP A 144 -6.77 9.18 -1.00
CA TRP A 144 -5.84 8.42 -0.15
C TRP A 144 -5.78 8.90 1.30
N ALA A 145 -6.24 10.12 1.59
CA ALA A 145 -6.18 10.68 2.92
C ALA A 145 -7.03 9.88 3.91
N ILE A 146 -6.62 9.74 5.17
CA ILE A 146 -7.44 9.08 6.22
C ILE A 146 -8.23 10.07 7.09
N VAL A 147 -8.05 11.37 6.88
CA VAL A 147 -8.94 12.42 7.41
C VAL A 147 -9.57 13.21 6.27
N ARG A 148 -10.75 13.78 6.52
CA ARG A 148 -11.44 14.67 5.57
C ARG A 148 -10.80 16.07 5.55
N PRO A 149 -11.11 16.93 4.56
CA PRO A 149 -10.63 18.31 4.52
C PRO A 149 -10.96 19.15 5.75
N ASP A 150 -12.10 18.86 6.40
CA ASP A 150 -12.56 19.50 7.64
C ASP A 150 -11.99 18.85 8.92
N TRP A 151 -10.96 18.00 8.78
CA TRP A 151 -10.34 17.21 9.85
C TRP A 151 -11.23 16.18 10.52
N THR A 152 -12.47 15.97 10.06
CA THR A 152 -13.26 14.86 10.56
C THR A 152 -12.62 13.53 10.16
N GLN A 153 -12.63 12.58 11.08
CA GLN A 153 -11.96 11.30 10.91
C GLN A 153 -12.73 10.42 9.91
N ARG A 154 -12.03 9.88 8.91
CA ARG A 154 -12.57 8.79 8.07
C ARG A 154 -12.52 7.47 8.87
N PRO A 155 -13.29 6.44 8.46
CA PRO A 155 -13.23 5.11 9.07
C PRO A 155 -11.81 4.56 9.23
N ALA A 156 -10.95 4.77 8.23
CA ALA A 156 -9.55 4.34 8.26
C ALA A 156 -8.74 4.93 9.43
N TYR A 157 -8.87 6.23 9.69
CA TYR A 157 -8.20 6.86 10.85
C TYR A 157 -8.65 6.22 12.16
N LYS A 158 -9.96 6.05 12.35
CA LYS A 158 -10.53 5.48 13.57
C LYS A 158 -10.05 4.04 13.78
N ALA A 159 -10.04 3.24 12.71
CA ALA A 159 -9.61 1.85 12.76
C ALA A 159 -8.13 1.73 13.11
N LEU A 160 -7.26 2.53 12.47
CA LEU A 160 -5.83 2.57 12.78
C LEU A 160 -5.54 3.05 14.21
N ALA A 161 -6.24 4.08 14.68
CA ALA A 161 -6.10 4.60 16.04
C ALA A 161 -6.50 3.57 17.11
N ALA A 162 -7.42 2.66 16.79
CA ALA A 162 -7.89 1.60 17.68
C ALA A 162 -6.98 0.35 17.69
N MET A 163 -6.00 0.26 16.79
CA MET A 163 -5.09 -0.90 16.76
C MET A 163 -4.21 -0.96 18.01
N LYS A 164 -3.96 -2.19 18.49
CA LYS A 164 -2.98 -2.43 19.55
C LYS A 164 -1.57 -2.21 19.00
N LYS A 165 -0.83 -1.29 19.61
CA LYS A 165 0.56 -0.96 19.26
C LYS A 165 1.49 -2.07 19.74
#